data_AF-M2ABI4-F1
#
_entry.id   AF-M2ABI4-F1
#
_cell.length_a   1.000
_cell.length_b   1.000
_cell.length_c   1.000
_cell.angle_alpha   90.00
_cell.angle_beta   90.00
_cell.angle_gamma   90.00
#
_symmetry.space_group_name_H-M   'P 1'
#
loop_
_entity.id
_entity.type
_entity.pdbx_description
1 polymer ?
#
loop_
_entity_poly.entity_id
_entity_poly.type
_entity_poly.pdbx_seq_one_letter_code
_entity_poly.pdbx_strand_id
1 'polypeptide(L)'
;MKPATITLVALVASCLFTTHGWSQSAPTKQQLEKWHKQFPAADTNRDGTLSPEEATAYRKKLLGRRGKQSNTNRATQGAPRQFKVDAGWDQPRFPDEAVCYKTPAEIKAIYEDVKPANQNTVVSFPEPTGRERRIVATGHSFMAPGFNTLPKICKAAGIQPMLYTHTGGGITGSARYKWEQENGIFQFEGSPVPKLLASISNGDWDAMMFGPYFNDKPEYYSCWIDFCLKFNPDMKFYLSDAWPQLYQLGENPTSESFFTEEVFERLGTERRTMSNEVVDVLRRKYPDKVFVLPTSDAMVLAAQAYLRGDLPGIEGVHRVIGGKQRSLWKDQLGHLGPGFERLEGYVFYATLYGESPEQIKNPIAFGGDASFPSPELDQMFRKIAWQAVTEHPYSGVKDEDGDGTSDAHHQLGNRTEGQTDAK
;
A
#
# COMPACT_ATOMS: atom_id res chain seq x y z
N MET A 1 -35.25 -33.10 23.43
CA MET A 1 -35.45 -31.89 22.59
C MET A 1 -34.12 -31.17 22.48
N LYS A 2 -33.66 -30.90 21.25
CA LYS A 2 -32.32 -30.41 20.92
C LYS A 2 -32.12 -28.95 21.37
N PRO A 3 -30.92 -28.54 21.85
CA PRO A 3 -30.61 -27.13 22.03
C PRO A 3 -30.27 -26.50 20.67
N ALA A 4 -30.89 -25.35 20.38
CA ALA A 4 -30.64 -24.57 19.18
C ALA A 4 -29.31 -23.80 19.30
N THR A 5 -28.45 -23.99 18.31
CA THR A 5 -27.18 -23.29 18.14
C THR A 5 -27.45 -21.87 17.63
N ILE A 6 -27.03 -20.84 18.36
CA ILE A 6 -27.05 -19.45 17.88
C ILE A 6 -25.71 -19.16 17.21
N THR A 7 -25.73 -19.03 15.89
CA THR A 7 -24.60 -18.63 15.06
C THR A 7 -24.32 -17.14 15.27
N LEU A 8 -23.15 -16.81 15.84
CA LEU A 8 -22.70 -15.44 16.03
C LEU A 8 -22.17 -14.89 14.69
N VAL A 9 -22.98 -14.11 13.99
CA VAL A 9 -22.55 -13.33 12.81
C VAL A 9 -21.78 -12.11 13.29
N ALA A 10 -20.46 -12.12 13.12
CA ALA A 10 -19.61 -10.97 13.37
C ALA A 10 -19.69 -9.98 12.18
N LEU A 11 -20.57 -8.97 12.29
CA LEU A 11 -20.65 -7.85 11.36
C LEU A 11 -19.49 -6.88 11.61
N VAL A 12 -18.48 -6.90 10.73
CA VAL A 12 -17.37 -5.95 10.75
C VAL A 12 -17.79 -4.68 9.98
N ALA A 13 -18.30 -3.70 10.71
CA ALA A 13 -18.55 -2.36 10.16
C ALA A 13 -17.21 -1.62 9.93
N SER A 14 -16.78 -1.56 8.68
CA SER A 14 -15.58 -0.84 8.24
C SER A 14 -15.99 0.43 7.48
N CYS A 15 -15.85 1.60 8.09
CA CYS A 15 -15.64 2.83 7.33
C CYS A 15 -15.00 3.93 8.19
N LEU A 16 -13.98 4.57 7.57
CA LEU A 16 -13.51 5.94 7.68
C LEU A 16 -12.94 6.37 9.05
N PHE A 17 -11.79 7.06 9.01
CA PHE A 17 -11.49 8.30 9.73
C PHE A 17 -9.96 8.50 9.70
N THR A 18 -9.50 9.13 8.62
CA THR A 18 -8.30 9.96 8.68
C THR A 18 -8.61 11.16 9.55
N THR A 19 -7.74 11.45 10.51
CA THR A 19 -7.77 12.64 11.36
C THR A 19 -7.63 13.88 10.48
N HIS A 20 -8.55 14.84 10.58
CA HIS A 20 -8.35 16.30 10.56
C HIS A 20 -9.69 16.97 10.91
N GLY A 21 -9.64 18.08 11.66
CA GLY A 21 -10.77 18.64 12.41
C GLY A 21 -11.75 19.53 11.64
N TRP A 22 -12.89 19.76 12.33
CA TRP A 22 -13.86 20.86 12.22
C TRP A 22 -15.03 20.74 11.23
N SER A 23 -16.16 20.20 11.72
CA SER A 23 -17.46 20.91 11.91
C SER A 23 -18.57 19.89 12.24
N GLN A 24 -19.27 20.08 13.36
CA GLN A 24 -20.45 19.32 13.75
C GLN A 24 -21.69 19.90 13.06
N SER A 25 -22.05 19.42 11.89
CA SER A 25 -23.45 19.51 11.43
C SER A 25 -24.24 18.35 12.03
N ALA A 26 -25.38 18.65 12.66
CA ALA A 26 -26.27 17.64 13.23
C ALA A 26 -26.73 16.64 12.13
N PRO A 27 -26.87 15.33 12.44
CA PRO A 27 -27.28 14.33 11.46
C PRO A 27 -28.69 14.64 10.93
N THR A 28 -28.91 14.42 9.63
CA THR A 28 -30.24 14.56 9.02
C THR A 28 -31.16 13.41 9.43
N LYS A 29 -32.47 13.61 9.38
CA LYS A 29 -33.48 12.60 9.74
C LYS A 29 -33.33 11.29 8.93
N GLN A 30 -33.05 11.37 7.63
CA GLN A 30 -32.79 10.19 6.79
C GLN A 30 -31.53 9.43 7.20
N GLN A 31 -30.48 10.12 7.65
CA GLN A 31 -29.26 9.48 8.16
C GLN A 31 -29.53 8.73 9.46
N LEU A 32 -30.34 9.31 10.36
CA LEU A 32 -30.73 8.67 11.61
C LEU A 32 -31.59 7.41 11.37
N GLU A 33 -32.52 7.45 10.43
CA GLU A 33 -33.32 6.28 10.04
C GLU A 33 -32.46 5.16 9.43
N LYS A 34 -31.49 5.51 8.59
CA LYS A 34 -30.53 4.55 8.01
C LYS A 34 -29.66 3.92 9.10
N TRP A 35 -29.17 4.72 10.05
CA TRP A 35 -28.37 4.23 11.18
C TRP A 35 -29.19 3.39 12.15
N HIS A 36 -30.45 3.73 12.40
CA HIS A 36 -31.35 2.93 13.24
C HIS A 36 -31.54 1.51 12.66
N LYS A 37 -31.75 1.40 11.34
CA LYS A 37 -31.83 0.09 10.65
C LYS A 37 -30.55 -0.73 10.77
N GLN A 38 -29.39 -0.08 10.70
CA GLN A 38 -28.09 -0.74 10.76
C GLN A 38 -27.65 -1.07 12.20
N PHE A 39 -28.08 -0.28 13.18
CA PHE A 39 -27.70 -0.39 14.58
C PHE A 39 -28.91 -0.23 15.51
N PRO A 40 -29.82 -1.22 15.58
CA PRO A 40 -31.00 -1.14 16.44
C PRO A 40 -30.65 -0.95 17.93
N ALA A 41 -29.47 -1.42 18.35
CA ALA A 41 -28.95 -1.26 19.71
C ALA A 41 -28.49 0.17 20.06
N ALA A 42 -28.58 1.11 19.11
CA ALA A 42 -28.28 2.52 19.34
C ALA A 42 -29.49 3.28 19.90
N ASP A 43 -30.72 2.81 19.67
CA ASP A 43 -31.95 3.29 20.33
C ASP A 43 -31.95 2.77 21.78
N THR A 44 -31.54 3.64 22.71
CA THR A 44 -31.33 3.26 24.11
C THR A 44 -32.56 3.48 24.96
N ASN A 45 -33.38 4.47 24.60
CA ASN A 45 -34.65 4.74 25.27
C ASN A 45 -35.79 3.83 24.76
N ARG A 46 -35.55 3.09 23.66
CA ARG A 46 -36.48 2.14 23.01
C ARG A 46 -37.74 2.82 22.50
N ASP A 47 -37.64 4.06 22.05
CA ASP A 47 -38.76 4.82 21.50
C ASP A 47 -39.04 4.49 20.01
N GLY A 48 -38.19 3.65 19.39
CA GLY A 48 -38.32 3.20 18.01
C GLY A 48 -37.71 4.17 16.99
N THR A 49 -37.06 5.24 17.44
CA THR A 49 -36.35 6.21 16.61
C THR A 49 -34.97 6.52 17.17
N LEU A 50 -34.00 6.86 16.30
CA LEU A 50 -32.65 7.18 16.76
C LEU A 50 -32.48 8.70 16.86
N SER A 51 -32.25 9.21 18.07
CA SER A 51 -31.92 10.63 18.28
C SER A 51 -30.45 10.95 17.94
N PRO A 52 -30.11 12.22 17.61
CA PRO A 52 -28.72 12.66 17.43
C PRO A 52 -27.82 12.37 18.65
N GLU A 53 -28.37 12.50 19.85
CA GLU A 53 -27.69 12.27 21.12
C GLU A 53 -27.36 10.79 21.31
N GLU A 54 -28.30 9.90 21.01
CA GLU A 54 -28.11 8.44 21.06
C GLU A 54 -27.14 7.95 20.00
N ALA A 55 -27.23 8.47 18.77
CA ALA A 55 -26.26 8.19 17.71
C ALA A 55 -24.84 8.58 18.14
N THR A 56 -24.69 9.74 18.79
CA THR A 56 -23.40 10.23 19.29
C THR A 56 -22.89 9.39 20.46
N ALA A 57 -23.75 9.04 21.40
CA ALA A 57 -23.41 8.21 22.56
C ALA A 57 -23.02 6.78 22.14
N TYR A 58 -23.75 6.19 21.21
CA TYR A 58 -23.46 4.88 20.64
C TYR A 58 -22.14 4.87 19.87
N ARG A 59 -21.88 5.92 19.08
CA ARG A 59 -20.59 6.14 18.41
C ARG A 59 -19.44 6.25 19.41
N LYS A 60 -19.61 7.03 20.49
CA LYS A 60 -18.59 7.17 21.55
C LYS A 60 -18.33 5.84 22.27
N LYS A 61 -19.36 5.02 22.49
CA LYS A 61 -19.25 3.68 23.07
C LYS A 61 -18.51 2.70 22.16
N LEU A 62 -18.77 2.74 20.85
CA LEU A 62 -18.05 1.93 19.85
C LEU A 62 -16.57 2.36 19.75
N LEU A 63 -16.29 3.66 19.74
CA LEU A 63 -14.93 4.20 19.74
C LEU A 63 -14.18 3.88 21.05
N GLY A 64 -14.87 3.97 22.20
CA GLY A 64 -14.31 3.63 23.51
C GLY A 64 -14.03 2.14 23.70
N ARG A 65 -14.85 1.25 23.10
CA ARG A 65 -14.56 -0.20 23.03
C ARG A 65 -13.40 -0.51 22.09
N ARG A 66 -13.27 0.19 20.95
CA ARG A 66 -12.10 0.11 20.06
C ARG A 66 -10.80 0.52 20.76
N GLY A 67 -10.82 1.56 21.59
CA GLY A 67 -9.64 2.03 22.32
C GLY A 67 -9.16 1.07 23.42
N LYS A 68 -10.07 0.46 24.19
CA LYS A 68 -9.72 -0.47 25.28
C LYS A 68 -9.43 -1.90 24.83
N GLN A 69 -10.01 -2.36 23.73
CA GLN A 69 -9.84 -3.73 23.23
C GLN A 69 -8.71 -3.85 22.19
N SER A 70 -8.25 -2.73 21.59
CA SER A 70 -7.17 -2.74 20.60
C SER A 70 -5.76 -2.69 21.18
N ASN A 71 -5.57 -2.17 22.40
CA ASN A 71 -4.21 -1.99 22.94
C ASN A 71 -3.64 -3.24 23.62
N THR A 72 -4.48 -4.14 24.14
CA THR A 72 -4.02 -5.34 24.85
C THR A 72 -3.96 -6.60 23.96
N ASN A 73 -4.80 -6.71 22.92
CA ASN A 73 -4.85 -7.91 22.06
C ASN A 73 -4.10 -7.77 20.72
N ARG A 74 -3.83 -6.56 20.22
CA ARG A 74 -3.02 -6.38 18.97
C ARG A 74 -1.53 -6.54 19.17
N ALA A 75 -1.03 -6.36 20.40
CA ALA A 75 0.39 -6.52 20.71
C ALA A 75 0.85 -7.98 20.54
N THR A 76 -0.06 -8.95 20.62
CA THR A 76 0.23 -10.39 20.60
C THR A 76 -0.34 -11.15 19.40
N GLN A 77 -1.28 -10.57 18.62
CA GLN A 77 -1.85 -11.20 17.43
C GLN A 77 -1.45 -10.47 16.15
N GLY A 78 -0.77 -11.19 15.25
CA GLY A 78 -0.38 -10.70 13.91
C GLY A 78 -1.57 -10.41 12.99
N ALA A 79 -1.29 -9.97 11.76
CA ALA A 79 -2.35 -9.72 10.77
C ALA A 79 -3.14 -11.00 10.44
N PRO A 80 -4.45 -10.91 10.14
CA PRO A 80 -5.21 -12.05 9.65
C PRO A 80 -4.61 -12.57 8.34
N ARG A 81 -4.11 -13.82 8.37
CA ARG A 81 -3.53 -14.50 7.20
C ARG A 81 -4.51 -15.41 6.49
N GLN A 82 -5.57 -15.81 7.18
CA GLN A 82 -6.65 -16.63 6.65
C GLN A 82 -7.91 -15.79 6.59
N PHE A 83 -8.54 -15.75 5.43
CA PHE A 83 -9.75 -14.99 5.20
C PHE A 83 -10.57 -15.65 4.09
N LYS A 84 -11.89 -15.50 4.17
CA LYS A 84 -12.79 -15.99 3.13
C LYS A 84 -12.61 -15.12 1.89
N VAL A 85 -12.35 -15.78 0.76
CA VAL A 85 -12.43 -15.18 -0.58
C VAL A 85 -13.77 -15.60 -1.17
N ASP A 86 -14.42 -14.68 -1.87
CA ASP A 86 -15.68 -14.98 -2.55
C ASP A 86 -15.43 -15.92 -3.74
N ALA A 87 -16.29 -16.94 -3.92
CA ALA A 87 -16.17 -17.92 -5.00
C ALA A 87 -16.36 -17.28 -6.39
N GLY A 88 -16.88 -16.06 -6.47
CA GLY A 88 -16.93 -15.28 -7.70
C GLY A 88 -15.55 -14.98 -8.30
N TRP A 89 -14.46 -15.07 -7.53
CA TRP A 89 -13.09 -14.97 -8.07
C TRP A 89 -12.68 -16.18 -8.92
N ASP A 90 -13.35 -17.32 -8.75
CA ASP A 90 -13.11 -18.53 -9.54
C ASP A 90 -14.02 -18.59 -10.79
N GLN A 91 -14.86 -17.57 -11.00
CA GLN A 91 -15.71 -17.45 -12.17
C GLN A 91 -14.96 -16.79 -13.33
N PRO A 92 -15.31 -17.10 -14.59
CA PRO A 92 -14.66 -16.49 -15.76
C PRO A 92 -14.91 -14.98 -15.88
N ARG A 93 -15.90 -14.45 -15.14
CA ARG A 93 -16.31 -13.04 -15.19
C ARG A 93 -16.88 -12.63 -13.83
N PHE A 94 -16.68 -11.37 -13.46
CA PHE A 94 -17.36 -10.76 -12.31
C PHE A 94 -18.85 -10.54 -12.61
N PRO A 95 -19.68 -10.28 -11.58
CA PRO A 95 -21.08 -9.92 -11.79
C PRO A 95 -21.25 -8.76 -12.80
N ASP A 96 -22.32 -8.78 -13.59
CA ASP A 96 -22.51 -7.86 -14.72
C ASP A 96 -22.66 -6.39 -14.28
N GLU A 97 -23.08 -6.17 -13.03
CA GLU A 97 -23.17 -4.85 -12.40
C GLU A 97 -21.82 -4.24 -12.03
N ALA A 98 -20.72 -5.01 -12.08
CA ALA A 98 -19.39 -4.56 -11.70
C ALA A 98 -18.99 -3.29 -12.47
N VAL A 99 -18.49 -2.30 -11.73
CA VAL A 99 -18.20 -0.96 -12.29
C VAL A 99 -17.15 -0.99 -13.41
N CYS A 100 -16.20 -1.92 -13.40
CA CYS A 100 -15.17 -2.06 -14.44
C CYS A 100 -15.73 -2.31 -15.85
N TYR A 101 -16.98 -2.76 -15.98
CA TYR A 101 -17.63 -2.98 -17.28
C TYR A 101 -18.34 -1.73 -17.83
N LYS A 102 -18.45 -0.67 -17.04
CA LYS A 102 -19.14 0.56 -17.41
C LYS A 102 -18.23 1.48 -18.24
N THR A 103 -18.83 2.46 -18.90
CA THR A 103 -18.11 3.51 -19.63
C THR A 103 -17.43 4.49 -18.66
N PRO A 104 -16.35 5.18 -19.07
CA PRO A 104 -15.68 6.17 -18.21
C PRO A 104 -16.62 7.22 -17.61
N ALA A 105 -17.60 7.69 -18.39
CA ALA A 105 -18.60 8.66 -17.93
C ALA A 105 -19.52 8.09 -16.84
N GLU A 106 -19.97 6.85 -16.98
CA GLU A 106 -20.79 6.17 -15.96
C GLU A 106 -19.98 5.90 -14.69
N ILE A 107 -18.72 5.44 -14.81
CA ILE A 107 -17.84 5.22 -13.66
C ILE A 107 -17.66 6.52 -12.87
N LYS A 108 -17.39 7.63 -13.58
CA LYS A 108 -17.28 8.98 -12.99
C LYS A 108 -18.56 9.37 -12.27
N ALA A 109 -19.73 9.19 -12.90
CA ALA A 109 -21.02 9.53 -12.29
C ALA A 109 -21.28 8.73 -11.00
N ILE A 110 -21.02 7.42 -11.01
CA ILE A 110 -21.16 6.57 -9.82
C ILE A 110 -20.26 7.07 -8.69
N TYR A 111 -19.01 7.45 -9.00
CA TYR A 111 -18.12 7.96 -7.96
C TYR A 111 -18.54 9.34 -7.46
N GLU A 112 -19.07 10.23 -8.31
CA GLU A 112 -19.61 11.54 -7.90
C GLU A 112 -20.65 11.39 -6.79
N ASP A 113 -21.54 10.41 -6.91
CA ASP A 113 -22.64 10.17 -5.98
C ASP A 113 -22.19 9.67 -4.60
N VAL A 114 -21.04 8.98 -4.54
CA VAL A 114 -20.57 8.29 -3.31
C VAL A 114 -19.29 8.88 -2.72
N LYS A 115 -18.59 9.75 -3.45
CA LYS A 115 -17.30 10.31 -2.99
C LYS A 115 -17.51 11.21 -1.76
N PRO A 116 -16.52 11.26 -0.86
CA PRO A 116 -16.45 12.32 0.13
C PRO A 116 -16.45 13.72 -0.50
N ALA A 117 -17.11 14.69 0.13
CA ALA A 117 -17.21 16.06 -0.38
C ALA A 117 -15.85 16.74 -0.62
N ASN A 118 -14.80 16.33 0.09
CA ASN A 118 -13.44 16.84 -0.04
C ASN A 118 -12.59 16.11 -1.09
N GLN A 119 -13.17 15.21 -1.88
CA GLN A 119 -12.47 14.49 -2.94
C GLN A 119 -12.97 14.92 -4.32
N ASN A 120 -12.02 15.04 -5.24
CA ASN A 120 -12.32 15.18 -6.66
C ASN A 120 -12.80 13.84 -7.20
N THR A 121 -13.77 13.90 -8.10
CA THR A 121 -14.36 12.74 -8.80
C THR A 121 -13.37 12.10 -9.76
N VAL A 122 -12.63 12.95 -10.47
CA VAL A 122 -11.54 12.54 -11.32
C VAL A 122 -10.33 13.31 -10.85
N VAL A 123 -9.28 12.58 -10.49
CA VAL A 123 -7.95 13.16 -10.33
C VAL A 123 -7.19 12.89 -11.61
N SER A 124 -6.59 13.95 -12.14
CA SER A 124 -5.64 13.88 -13.24
C SER A 124 -4.49 14.84 -12.95
N PHE A 125 -3.38 14.60 -13.61
CA PHE A 125 -2.18 15.42 -13.51
C PHE A 125 -1.81 15.93 -14.90
N PRO A 126 -1.11 17.07 -15.01
CA PRO A 126 -0.60 17.53 -16.30
C PRO A 126 0.35 16.49 -16.91
N GLU A 127 0.51 16.55 -18.22
CA GLU A 127 1.49 15.74 -18.93
C GLU A 127 2.90 15.96 -18.34
N PRO A 128 3.64 14.88 -18.00
CA PRO A 128 5.02 14.98 -17.55
C PRO A 128 5.90 15.72 -18.55
N THR A 129 6.61 16.76 -18.09
CA THR A 129 7.54 17.53 -18.93
C THR A 129 8.98 17.02 -18.85
N GLY A 130 9.21 15.95 -18.10
CA GLY A 130 10.51 15.32 -17.95
C GLY A 130 10.42 14.00 -17.19
N ARG A 131 10.91 14.02 -15.95
CA ARG A 131 11.07 12.80 -15.13
C ARG A 131 9.81 12.40 -14.37
N GLU A 132 8.80 13.24 -14.33
CA GLU A 132 7.56 12.99 -13.59
C GLU A 132 6.86 11.73 -14.07
N ARG A 133 6.13 11.09 -13.15
CA ARG A 133 5.28 9.92 -13.40
C ARG A 133 3.97 10.11 -12.67
N ARG A 134 2.86 9.94 -13.39
CA ARG A 134 1.50 9.93 -12.87
C ARG A 134 1.23 8.53 -12.34
N ILE A 135 1.11 8.42 -11.02
CA ILE A 135 1.09 7.14 -10.32
C ILE A 135 -0.22 6.96 -9.55
N VAL A 136 -0.97 5.90 -9.85
CA VAL A 136 -2.03 5.41 -8.95
C VAL A 136 -1.48 4.33 -8.01
N ALA A 137 -2.07 4.16 -6.83
CA ALA A 137 -1.65 3.08 -5.95
C ALA A 137 -2.76 2.53 -5.04
N THR A 138 -2.66 1.24 -4.75
CA THR A 138 -3.38 0.60 -3.65
C THR A 138 -2.39 0.06 -2.63
N GLY A 139 -2.81 -0.04 -1.37
CA GLY A 139 -1.94 -0.56 -0.33
C GLY A 139 -2.46 -0.35 1.08
N HIS A 140 -1.69 -0.84 2.03
CA HIS A 140 -2.00 -0.78 3.45
C HIS A 140 -0.87 -0.20 4.28
N SER A 141 -0.85 -0.47 5.59
CA SER A 141 0.11 0.07 6.54
C SER A 141 1.58 -0.25 6.25
N PHE A 142 1.87 -1.21 5.37
CA PHE A 142 3.23 -1.50 4.93
C PHE A 142 3.62 -0.62 3.75
N MET A 143 2.69 -0.18 2.90
CA MET A 143 2.97 0.76 1.80
C MET A 143 2.86 2.24 2.23
N ALA A 144 2.09 2.50 3.28
CA ALA A 144 1.81 3.85 3.76
C ALA A 144 3.09 4.67 4.07
N PRO A 145 4.16 4.12 4.66
CA PRO A 145 5.38 4.89 4.90
C PRO A 145 6.00 5.38 3.58
N GLY A 146 6.21 4.49 2.59
CA GLY A 146 6.67 4.81 1.24
C GLY A 146 5.78 5.83 0.52
N PHE A 147 4.46 5.70 0.58
CA PHE A 147 3.55 6.70 0.00
C PHE A 147 3.67 8.09 0.63
N ASN A 148 4.03 8.17 1.92
CA ASN A 148 4.20 9.43 2.63
C ASN A 148 5.58 10.06 2.41
N THR A 149 6.62 9.25 2.19
CA THR A 149 8.00 9.72 1.99
C THR A 149 8.32 10.00 0.54
N LEU A 150 7.80 9.21 -0.41
CA LEU A 150 8.05 9.37 -1.84
C LEU A 150 7.79 10.79 -2.36
N PRO A 151 6.66 11.47 -2.07
CA PRO A 151 6.44 12.83 -2.56
C PRO A 151 7.48 13.85 -2.08
N LYS A 152 7.99 13.66 -0.87
CA LYS A 152 9.02 14.53 -0.28
C LYS A 152 10.38 14.30 -0.94
N ILE A 153 10.70 13.03 -1.20
CA ILE A 153 11.92 12.63 -1.91
C ILE A 153 11.89 13.16 -3.34
N CYS A 154 10.78 12.97 -4.06
CA CYS A 154 10.59 13.52 -5.41
C CYS A 154 10.82 15.03 -5.44
N LYS A 155 10.18 15.77 -4.51
CA LYS A 155 10.36 17.22 -4.44
C LYS A 155 11.81 17.63 -4.22
N ALA A 156 12.54 16.93 -3.34
CA ALA A 156 13.97 17.19 -3.14
C ALA A 156 14.82 16.84 -4.37
N ALA A 157 14.43 15.81 -5.12
CA ALA A 157 15.04 15.47 -6.40
C ALA A 157 14.68 16.44 -7.53
N GLY A 158 13.80 17.42 -7.31
CA GLY A 158 13.32 18.34 -8.35
C GLY A 158 12.27 17.72 -9.28
N ILE A 159 11.54 16.71 -8.80
CA ILE A 159 10.45 16.04 -9.51
C ILE A 159 9.12 16.42 -8.85
N GLN A 160 8.15 16.89 -9.64
CA GLN A 160 6.81 17.17 -9.13
C GLN A 160 6.09 15.85 -8.79
N PRO A 161 5.66 15.64 -7.53
CA PRO A 161 5.02 14.40 -7.15
C PRO A 161 3.58 14.31 -7.69
N MET A 162 3.27 13.21 -8.38
CA MET A 162 1.95 12.95 -8.99
C MET A 162 1.41 11.58 -8.52
N LEU A 163 1.14 11.45 -7.21
CA LEU A 163 0.69 10.20 -6.59
C LEU A 163 -0.78 10.31 -6.14
N TYR A 164 -1.61 9.35 -6.55
CA TYR A 164 -2.99 9.22 -6.10
C TYR A 164 -3.29 7.82 -5.57
N THR A 165 -3.78 7.72 -4.33
CA THR A 165 -3.87 6.43 -3.65
C THR A 165 -5.29 6.09 -3.19
N HIS A 166 -5.59 4.79 -3.16
CA HIS A 166 -6.75 4.24 -2.45
C HIS A 166 -6.28 3.18 -1.47
N THR A 167 -6.10 3.59 -0.21
CA THR A 167 -5.50 2.77 0.84
C THR A 167 -6.51 2.28 1.88
N GLY A 168 -6.10 1.31 2.69
CA GLY A 168 -6.87 0.76 3.81
C GLY A 168 -5.97 0.14 4.88
N GLY A 169 -6.51 -0.20 6.05
CA GLY A 169 -5.75 -0.92 7.08
C GLY A 169 -5.76 -2.44 6.87
N GLY A 170 -4.60 -3.09 6.92
CA GLY A 170 -4.46 -4.54 6.72
C GLY A 170 -5.10 -4.98 5.40
N ILE A 171 -5.90 -6.05 5.44
CA ILE A 171 -6.58 -6.62 4.27
C ILE A 171 -7.41 -5.59 3.49
N THR A 172 -7.93 -4.56 4.15
CA THR A 172 -8.78 -3.56 3.48
C THR A 172 -8.03 -2.66 2.49
N GLY A 173 -6.70 -2.73 2.50
CA GLY A 173 -5.82 -2.06 1.53
C GLY A 173 -5.25 -2.99 0.46
N SER A 174 -5.56 -4.29 0.46
CA SER A 174 -5.01 -5.22 -0.54
C SER A 174 -5.61 -4.99 -1.93
N ALA A 175 -4.87 -5.41 -2.97
CA ALA A 175 -5.31 -5.29 -4.37
C ALA A 175 -6.70 -5.91 -4.59
N ARG A 176 -6.93 -7.11 -4.05
CA ARG A 176 -8.23 -7.81 -4.08
C ARG A 176 -9.33 -6.98 -3.45
N TYR A 177 -9.14 -6.58 -2.19
CA TYR A 177 -10.19 -5.89 -1.44
C TYR A 177 -10.56 -4.56 -2.09
N LYS A 178 -9.55 -3.81 -2.57
CA LYS A 178 -9.79 -2.56 -3.29
C LYS A 178 -10.49 -2.80 -4.62
N TRP A 179 -10.17 -3.86 -5.35
CA TRP A 179 -10.89 -4.21 -6.58
C TRP A 179 -12.38 -4.45 -6.31
N GLU A 180 -12.69 -5.26 -5.28
CA GLU A 180 -14.08 -5.56 -4.90
C GLU A 180 -14.83 -4.29 -4.48
N GLN A 181 -14.18 -3.42 -3.71
CA GLN A 181 -14.73 -2.14 -3.25
C GLN A 181 -15.00 -1.19 -4.41
N GLU A 182 -14.06 -1.05 -5.34
CA GLU A 182 -14.20 -0.17 -6.49
C GLU A 182 -15.32 -0.63 -7.42
N ASN A 183 -15.49 -1.94 -7.55
CA ASN A 183 -16.50 -2.54 -8.41
C ASN A 183 -17.87 -2.68 -7.77
N GLY A 184 -17.98 -2.58 -6.44
CA GLY A 184 -19.24 -2.82 -5.74
C GLY A 184 -19.73 -4.25 -5.89
N ILE A 185 -18.83 -5.22 -5.79
CA ILE A 185 -19.11 -6.66 -5.94
C ILE A 185 -18.90 -7.42 -4.63
N PHE A 186 -19.50 -8.61 -4.52
CA PHE A 186 -19.41 -9.49 -3.36
C PHE A 186 -19.85 -8.79 -2.08
N GLN A 187 -18.97 -8.64 -1.09
CA GLN A 187 -19.28 -7.93 0.16
C GLN A 187 -19.61 -6.43 -0.03
N PHE A 188 -19.40 -5.87 -1.23
CA PHE A 188 -19.74 -4.50 -1.60
C PHE A 188 -20.91 -4.40 -2.58
N GLU A 189 -21.67 -5.47 -2.79
CA GLU A 189 -22.82 -5.50 -3.69
C GLU A 189 -23.74 -4.27 -3.49
N GLY A 190 -23.97 -3.52 -4.57
CA GLY A 190 -24.79 -2.30 -4.57
C GLY A 190 -24.18 -1.08 -3.87
N SER A 191 -22.91 -1.15 -3.44
CA SER A 191 -22.19 -0.05 -2.77
C SER A 191 -20.76 0.16 -3.31
N PRO A 192 -20.59 0.40 -4.63
CA PRO A 192 -19.28 0.65 -5.21
C PRO A 192 -18.66 1.95 -4.69
N VAL A 193 -17.33 2.00 -4.65
CA VAL A 193 -16.54 3.22 -4.42
C VAL A 193 -15.43 3.31 -5.49
N PRO A 194 -15.76 3.67 -6.75
CA PRO A 194 -14.85 3.56 -7.89
C PRO A 194 -13.87 4.74 -7.98
N LYS A 195 -13.13 4.99 -6.90
CA LYS A 195 -12.19 6.09 -6.76
C LYS A 195 -11.07 6.08 -7.81
N LEU A 196 -10.35 4.95 -7.90
CA LEU A 196 -9.27 4.80 -8.87
C LEU A 196 -9.82 4.48 -10.25
N LEU A 197 -10.87 3.66 -10.38
CA LEU A 197 -11.45 3.34 -11.68
C LEU A 197 -11.94 4.61 -12.41
N ALA A 198 -12.55 5.56 -11.69
CA ALA A 198 -12.97 6.84 -12.26
C ALA A 198 -11.77 7.64 -12.78
N SER A 199 -10.68 7.70 -12.01
CA SER A 199 -9.50 8.50 -12.39
C SER A 199 -8.67 7.82 -13.50
N ILE A 200 -8.53 6.50 -13.49
CA ILE A 200 -7.79 5.71 -14.49
C ILE A 200 -8.48 5.74 -15.86
N SER A 201 -9.82 5.71 -15.88
CA SER A 201 -10.59 5.68 -17.13
C SER A 201 -10.84 7.06 -17.75
N ASN A 202 -10.59 8.14 -17.01
CA ASN A 202 -10.84 9.52 -17.44
C ASN A 202 -9.58 10.40 -17.42
N GLY A 203 -8.39 9.80 -17.32
CA GLY A 203 -7.13 10.52 -17.29
C GLY A 203 -5.96 9.59 -17.61
N ASP A 204 -4.83 10.20 -17.90
CA ASP A 204 -3.62 9.49 -18.28
C ASP A 204 -2.77 9.13 -17.06
N TRP A 205 -2.22 7.92 -17.06
CA TRP A 205 -1.42 7.36 -15.96
C TRP A 205 -0.23 6.56 -16.49
N ASP A 206 0.91 6.71 -15.82
CA ASP A 206 2.18 6.10 -16.26
C ASP A 206 2.51 4.84 -15.46
N ALA A 207 2.04 4.77 -14.20
CA ALA A 207 2.30 3.63 -13.34
C ALA A 207 1.21 3.32 -12.31
N MET A 208 1.16 2.06 -11.88
CA MET A 208 0.43 1.63 -10.70
C MET A 208 1.32 0.88 -9.72
N MET A 209 1.21 1.23 -8.43
CA MET A 209 1.84 0.49 -7.34
C MET A 209 0.82 -0.36 -6.56
N PHE A 210 1.23 -1.55 -6.16
CA PHE A 210 0.45 -2.44 -5.31
C PHE A 210 1.20 -2.84 -4.04
N GLY A 211 0.49 -2.81 -2.91
CA GLY A 211 0.93 -3.44 -1.67
C GLY A 211 0.55 -4.92 -1.62
N PRO A 212 1.49 -5.82 -1.32
CA PRO A 212 1.20 -7.25 -1.24
C PRO A 212 0.42 -7.59 0.03
N TYR A 213 -0.41 -8.61 -0.01
CA TYR A 213 -1.06 -9.17 1.16
C TYR A 213 -0.95 -10.70 1.20
N PHE A 214 -1.35 -11.29 2.33
CA PHE A 214 -1.31 -12.75 2.49
C PHE A 214 -2.24 -13.45 1.51
N ASN A 215 -1.81 -14.61 0.99
CA ASN A 215 -2.54 -15.47 0.04
C ASN A 215 -3.00 -14.72 -1.22
N ASP A 216 -2.19 -13.77 -1.67
CA ASP A 216 -2.43 -13.11 -2.94
C ASP A 216 -2.34 -14.08 -4.11
N LYS A 217 -3.14 -13.80 -5.13
CA LYS A 217 -3.17 -14.56 -6.38
C LYS A 217 -2.94 -13.63 -7.58
N PRO A 218 -2.39 -14.12 -8.70
CA PRO A 218 -2.20 -13.32 -9.91
C PRO A 218 -3.47 -12.63 -10.41
N GLU A 219 -4.65 -13.21 -10.22
CA GLU A 219 -5.93 -12.66 -10.66
C GLU A 219 -6.26 -11.35 -9.94
N TYR A 220 -5.84 -11.20 -8.68
CA TYR A 220 -6.09 -9.99 -7.88
C TYR A 220 -5.35 -8.76 -8.40
N TYR A 221 -4.30 -8.96 -9.19
CA TYR A 221 -3.52 -7.91 -9.85
C TYR A 221 -3.89 -7.80 -11.33
N SER A 222 -4.09 -8.93 -11.99
CA SER A 222 -4.43 -8.98 -13.42
C SER A 222 -5.67 -8.16 -13.76
N CYS A 223 -6.70 -8.18 -12.92
CA CYS A 223 -7.91 -7.39 -13.15
C CYS A 223 -7.64 -5.87 -13.17
N TRP A 224 -6.79 -5.39 -12.25
CA TRP A 224 -6.32 -4.01 -12.24
C TRP A 224 -5.48 -3.70 -13.47
N ILE A 225 -4.51 -4.57 -13.80
CA ILE A 225 -3.62 -4.40 -14.95
C ILE A 225 -4.43 -4.32 -16.26
N ASP A 226 -5.34 -5.26 -16.47
CA ASP A 226 -6.20 -5.32 -17.66
C ASP A 226 -7.06 -4.04 -17.79
N PHE A 227 -7.64 -3.56 -16.68
CA PHE A 227 -8.40 -2.31 -16.67
C PHE A 227 -7.52 -1.10 -16.95
N CYS A 228 -6.33 -1.03 -16.37
CA CYS A 228 -5.39 0.06 -16.60
C CYS A 228 -4.96 0.10 -18.07
N LEU A 229 -4.54 -1.03 -18.63
CA LEU A 229 -4.05 -1.13 -20.02
C LEU A 229 -5.14 -0.85 -21.06
N LYS A 230 -6.42 -1.05 -20.72
CA LYS A 230 -7.55 -0.65 -21.57
C LYS A 230 -7.56 0.86 -21.86
N PHE A 231 -7.14 1.68 -20.89
CA PHE A 231 -7.18 3.14 -20.99
C PHE A 231 -5.79 3.79 -21.11
N ASN A 232 -4.76 3.11 -20.60
CA ASN A 232 -3.38 3.57 -20.51
C ASN A 232 -2.44 2.43 -20.97
N PRO A 233 -2.28 2.21 -22.29
CA PRO A 233 -1.62 1.01 -22.82
C PRO A 233 -0.14 0.89 -22.47
N ASP A 234 0.53 2.01 -22.19
CA ASP A 234 1.97 2.05 -21.88
C ASP A 234 2.29 1.95 -20.39
N MET A 235 1.26 1.91 -19.54
CA MET A 235 1.38 1.93 -18.09
C MET A 235 2.22 0.75 -17.58
N LYS A 236 3.03 1.02 -16.55
CA LYS A 236 3.89 0.05 -15.86
C LYS A 236 3.36 -0.27 -14.46
N PHE A 237 3.67 -1.45 -13.95
CA PHE A 237 3.08 -1.98 -12.72
C PHE A 237 4.17 -2.42 -11.76
N TYR A 238 4.07 -1.98 -10.52
CA TYR A 238 5.10 -2.15 -9.50
C TYR A 238 4.50 -2.83 -8.27
N LEU A 239 4.96 -4.04 -7.97
CA LEU A 239 4.52 -4.79 -6.80
C LEU A 239 5.61 -4.69 -5.73
N SER A 240 5.26 -4.21 -4.53
CA SER A 240 6.15 -4.41 -3.38
C SER A 240 6.17 -5.88 -3.00
N ASP A 241 7.34 -6.39 -2.63
CA ASP A 241 7.55 -7.73 -2.08
C ASP A 241 7.36 -7.78 -0.54
N ALA A 242 7.21 -6.60 0.09
CA ALA A 242 7.30 -6.37 1.53
C ALA A 242 8.60 -6.99 2.12
N TRP A 243 8.73 -7.05 3.43
CA TRP A 243 9.98 -7.52 4.07
C TRP A 243 9.76 -8.74 4.97
N PRO A 244 10.87 -9.40 5.38
CA PRO A 244 10.85 -10.45 6.38
C PRO A 244 10.08 -10.08 7.65
N GLN A 245 9.27 -11.00 8.14
CA GLN A 245 8.44 -10.81 9.33
C GLN A 245 8.55 -11.99 10.29
N LEU A 246 8.37 -11.72 11.58
CA LEU A 246 8.48 -12.73 12.65
C LEU A 246 7.56 -13.94 12.45
N TYR A 247 6.44 -13.79 11.74
CA TYR A 247 5.54 -14.92 11.50
C TYR A 247 6.22 -16.08 10.74
N GLN A 248 7.27 -15.81 9.95
CA GLN A 248 8.04 -16.82 9.22
C GLN A 248 8.79 -17.76 10.15
N LEU A 249 9.06 -17.34 11.39
CA LEU A 249 9.73 -18.16 12.40
C LEU A 249 8.77 -19.10 13.13
N GLY A 250 7.45 -18.90 12.99
CA GLY A 250 6.43 -19.61 13.76
C GLY A 250 6.34 -19.10 15.20
N GLU A 251 7.45 -19.17 15.93
CA GLU A 251 7.61 -18.67 17.29
C GLU A 251 8.68 -17.57 17.34
N ASN A 252 8.46 -16.57 18.20
CA ASN A 252 9.45 -15.53 18.40
C ASN A 252 10.66 -16.11 19.16
N PRO A 253 11.90 -15.79 18.74
CA PRO A 253 13.07 -16.15 19.52
C PRO A 253 13.10 -15.36 20.82
N THR A 254 13.80 -15.89 21.83
CA THR A 254 13.91 -15.27 23.15
C THR A 254 14.89 -14.10 23.20
N SER A 255 15.74 -13.94 22.18
CA SER A 255 16.80 -12.93 22.12
C SER A 255 17.05 -12.49 20.69
N GLU A 256 17.53 -11.24 20.52
CA GLU A 256 17.95 -10.72 19.21
C GLU A 256 19.21 -11.41 18.68
N SER A 257 19.99 -12.11 19.52
CA SER A 257 21.15 -12.90 19.09
C SER A 257 20.78 -14.06 18.15
N PHE A 258 19.49 -14.40 18.02
CA PHE A 258 19.01 -15.34 17.02
C PHE A 258 19.18 -14.80 15.59
N PHE A 259 19.12 -13.48 15.40
CA PHE A 259 19.13 -12.87 14.07
C PHE A 259 20.56 -12.69 13.57
N THR A 260 21.08 -13.70 12.87
CA THR A 260 22.36 -13.62 12.15
C THR A 260 22.15 -13.19 10.69
N GLU A 261 23.22 -12.90 9.95
CA GLU A 261 23.13 -12.58 8.51
C GLU A 261 22.49 -13.74 7.73
N GLU A 262 22.83 -15.00 8.05
CA GLU A 262 22.27 -16.19 7.42
C GLU A 262 20.77 -16.34 7.71
N VAL A 263 20.32 -15.94 8.90
CA VAL A 263 18.89 -15.94 9.24
C VAL A 263 18.14 -14.92 8.38
N PHE A 264 18.69 -13.71 8.21
CA PHE A 264 18.05 -12.71 7.34
C PHE A 264 18.08 -13.09 5.87
N GLU A 265 19.17 -13.69 5.39
CA GLU A 265 19.27 -14.19 4.02
C GLU A 265 18.23 -15.28 3.75
N ARG A 266 18.07 -16.25 4.67
CA ARG A 266 17.03 -17.28 4.58
C ARG A 266 15.64 -16.66 4.55
N LEU A 267 15.33 -15.76 5.48
CA LEU A 267 14.00 -15.12 5.54
C LEU A 267 13.71 -14.27 4.30
N GLY A 268 14.72 -13.57 3.77
CA GLY A 268 14.64 -12.82 2.52
C GLY A 268 14.38 -13.73 1.32
N THR A 269 15.08 -14.86 1.23
CA THR A 269 14.89 -15.86 0.18
C THR A 269 13.49 -16.47 0.21
N GLU A 270 12.97 -16.79 1.41
CA GLU A 270 11.60 -17.24 1.58
C GLU A 270 10.58 -16.18 1.12
N ARG A 271 10.78 -14.90 1.49
CA ARG A 271 9.93 -13.80 1.05
C ARG A 271 9.93 -13.64 -0.47
N ARG A 272 11.11 -13.67 -1.09
CA ARG A 272 11.28 -13.58 -2.55
C ARG A 272 10.57 -14.74 -3.26
N THR A 273 10.73 -15.96 -2.74
CA THR A 273 10.07 -17.15 -3.29
C THR A 273 8.54 -16.98 -3.28
N MET A 274 7.96 -16.55 -2.15
CA MET A 274 6.52 -16.29 -2.05
C MET A 274 6.06 -15.16 -2.99
N SER A 275 6.85 -14.10 -3.15
CA SER A 275 6.51 -13.00 -4.07
C SER A 275 6.52 -13.47 -5.54
N ASN A 276 7.51 -14.28 -5.91
CA ASN A 276 7.70 -14.77 -7.27
C ASN A 276 6.57 -15.69 -7.75
N GLU A 277 5.89 -16.42 -6.85
CA GLU A 277 4.70 -17.22 -7.19
C GLU A 277 3.63 -16.38 -7.91
N VAL A 278 3.48 -15.11 -7.55
CA VAL A 278 2.58 -14.17 -8.20
C VAL A 278 3.27 -13.42 -9.33
N VAL A 279 4.45 -12.85 -9.08
CA VAL A 279 5.15 -11.98 -10.03
C VAL A 279 5.52 -12.69 -11.33
N ASP A 280 5.96 -13.95 -11.28
CA ASP A 280 6.35 -14.71 -12.48
C ASP A 280 5.15 -15.00 -13.40
N VAL A 281 3.96 -15.23 -12.82
CA VAL A 281 2.73 -15.38 -13.60
C VAL A 281 2.37 -14.06 -14.28
N LEU A 282 2.43 -12.96 -13.54
CA LEU A 282 2.13 -11.62 -14.06
C LEU A 282 3.12 -11.19 -15.15
N ARG A 283 4.43 -11.40 -14.97
CA ARG A 283 5.45 -11.05 -15.96
C ARG A 283 5.32 -11.86 -17.25
N ARG A 284 4.89 -13.12 -17.17
CA ARG A 284 4.57 -13.93 -18.36
C ARG A 284 3.33 -13.42 -19.08
N LYS A 285 2.29 -13.01 -18.34
CA LYS A 285 1.05 -12.47 -18.92
C LYS A 285 1.23 -11.06 -19.49
N TYR A 286 2.09 -10.25 -18.86
CA TYR A 286 2.33 -8.84 -19.18
C TYR A 286 3.83 -8.57 -19.34
N PRO A 287 4.44 -9.03 -20.44
CA PRO A 287 5.87 -8.85 -20.67
C PRO A 287 6.24 -7.36 -20.63
N ASP A 288 7.41 -7.06 -20.03
CA ASP A 288 8.01 -5.73 -19.91
C ASP A 288 7.16 -4.67 -19.19
N LYS A 289 6.10 -5.08 -18.47
CA LYS A 289 5.18 -4.18 -17.77
C LYS A 289 5.18 -4.33 -16.26
N VAL A 290 5.62 -5.48 -15.73
CA VAL A 290 5.51 -5.81 -14.29
C VAL A 290 6.89 -5.86 -13.65
N PHE A 291 7.07 -5.05 -12.61
CA PHE A 291 8.32 -4.85 -11.86
C PHE A 291 8.08 -5.03 -10.36
N VAL A 292 9.17 -5.24 -9.62
CA VAL A 292 9.17 -5.37 -8.17
C VAL A 292 9.77 -4.12 -7.53
N LEU A 293 9.13 -3.61 -6.47
CA LEU A 293 9.75 -2.67 -5.53
C LEU A 293 10.47 -3.53 -4.46
N PRO A 294 11.81 -3.66 -4.50
CA PRO A 294 12.55 -4.65 -3.71
C PRO A 294 12.74 -4.20 -2.25
N THR A 295 11.62 -3.99 -1.56
CA THR A 295 11.58 -3.61 -0.15
C THR A 295 12.08 -4.72 0.77
N SER A 296 11.95 -5.99 0.36
CA SER A 296 12.50 -7.14 1.10
C SER A 296 14.01 -7.06 1.16
N ASP A 297 14.65 -6.93 -0.01
CA ASP A 297 16.10 -6.91 -0.15
C ASP A 297 16.69 -5.71 0.59
N ALA A 298 16.07 -4.53 0.47
CA ALA A 298 16.51 -3.35 1.21
C ALA A 298 16.48 -3.55 2.74
N MET A 299 15.45 -4.22 3.27
CA MET A 299 15.36 -4.48 4.71
C MET A 299 16.30 -5.60 5.17
N VAL A 300 16.59 -6.59 4.32
CA VAL A 300 17.62 -7.61 4.58
C VAL A 300 18.99 -6.96 4.63
N LEU A 301 19.34 -6.15 3.63
CA LEU A 301 20.60 -5.40 3.59
C LEU A 301 20.75 -4.46 4.79
N ALA A 302 19.67 -3.77 5.21
CA ALA A 302 19.70 -2.94 6.40
C ALA A 302 19.90 -3.75 7.69
N ALA A 303 19.29 -4.94 7.78
CA ALA A 303 19.49 -5.81 8.93
C ALA A 303 20.93 -6.33 9.00
N GLN A 304 21.51 -6.73 7.88
CA GLN A 304 22.91 -7.12 7.81
C GLN A 304 23.86 -5.94 8.14
N ALA A 305 23.57 -4.74 7.62
CA ALA A 305 24.31 -3.52 7.97
C ALA A 305 24.23 -3.20 9.46
N TYR A 306 23.07 -3.41 10.10
CA TYR A 306 22.94 -3.27 11.54
C TYR A 306 23.83 -4.27 12.29
N LEU A 307 23.87 -5.54 11.88
CA LEU A 307 24.71 -6.56 12.50
C LEU A 307 26.21 -6.25 12.41
N ARG A 308 26.63 -5.52 11.38
CA ARG A 308 28.00 -5.03 11.21
C ARG A 308 28.30 -3.74 11.98
N GLY A 309 27.28 -3.06 12.51
CA GLY A 309 27.41 -1.78 13.20
C GLY A 309 27.37 -0.56 12.28
N ASP A 310 26.93 -0.72 11.04
CA ASP A 310 26.96 0.31 9.99
C ASP A 310 25.76 1.27 10.03
N LEU A 311 24.77 1.04 10.92
CA LEU A 311 23.57 1.86 11.05
C LEU A 311 23.63 2.75 12.32
N PRO A 312 24.21 3.96 12.25
CA PRO A 312 24.39 4.81 13.42
C PRO A 312 23.05 5.21 14.04
N GLY A 313 22.95 5.07 15.37
CA GLY A 313 21.76 5.41 16.15
C GLY A 313 20.65 4.37 16.14
N ILE A 314 20.77 3.29 15.37
CA ILE A 314 19.92 2.11 15.49
C ILE A 314 20.39 1.25 16.67
N GLU A 315 19.43 0.77 17.47
CA GLU A 315 19.68 0.13 18.76
C GLU A 315 19.33 -1.35 18.77
N GLY A 316 18.47 -1.80 17.85
CA GLY A 316 17.90 -3.15 17.87
C GLY A 316 17.34 -3.59 16.53
N VAL A 317 16.89 -4.83 16.48
CA VAL A 317 16.28 -5.46 15.31
C VAL A 317 14.76 -5.41 15.44
N HIS A 318 14.22 -6.07 16.46
CA HIS A 318 12.78 -6.16 16.72
C HIS A 318 12.50 -5.62 18.12
N ARG A 319 11.74 -4.53 18.20
CA ARG A 319 11.34 -3.94 19.49
C ARG A 319 10.61 -4.93 20.40
N VAL A 320 9.84 -5.85 19.84
CA VAL A 320 9.10 -6.87 20.59
C VAL A 320 9.99 -7.95 21.21
N ILE A 321 11.25 -8.06 20.78
CA ILE A 321 12.24 -9.01 21.31
C ILE A 321 13.30 -8.27 22.13
N GLY A 322 13.97 -7.27 21.54
CA GLY A 322 15.06 -6.52 22.20
C GLY A 322 14.62 -5.34 23.06
N GLY A 323 13.35 -4.91 22.98
CA GLY A 323 12.80 -3.80 23.77
C GLY A 323 13.29 -2.40 23.37
N LYS A 324 14.17 -2.28 22.36
CA LYS A 324 14.79 -1.01 21.96
C LYS A 324 13.86 -0.16 21.10
N GLN A 325 13.81 1.15 21.36
CA GLN A 325 12.91 2.03 20.61
C GLN A 325 13.38 2.22 19.17
N ARG A 326 14.67 2.41 18.95
CA ARG A 326 15.23 2.56 17.60
C ARG A 326 15.59 1.19 17.02
N SER A 327 14.60 0.31 16.93
CA SER A 327 14.71 -0.99 16.27
C SER A 327 14.27 -0.91 14.81
N LEU A 328 14.76 -1.79 13.93
CA LEU A 328 14.32 -1.91 12.53
C LEU A 328 12.79 -2.09 12.42
N TRP A 329 12.22 -2.93 13.29
CA TRP A 329 10.78 -3.20 13.36
C TRP A 329 10.22 -2.85 14.74
N LYS A 330 9.10 -2.14 14.77
CA LYS A 330 8.52 -1.61 16.02
C LYS A 330 7.48 -2.51 16.68
N ASP A 331 6.95 -3.51 15.98
CA ASP A 331 5.88 -4.36 16.51
C ASP A 331 5.92 -5.80 15.94
N GLN A 332 5.02 -6.64 16.45
CA GLN A 332 4.89 -8.06 16.11
C GLN A 332 4.52 -8.28 14.64
N LEU A 333 3.82 -7.33 14.03
CA LEU A 333 3.45 -7.43 12.61
C LEU A 333 4.67 -7.19 11.72
N GLY A 334 5.65 -6.42 12.20
CA GLY A 334 6.80 -6.00 11.41
C GLY A 334 6.59 -4.63 10.77
N HIS A 335 5.81 -3.72 11.37
CA HIS A 335 5.83 -2.35 10.89
C HIS A 335 7.22 -1.72 11.12
N LEU A 336 7.63 -0.88 10.17
CA LEU A 336 8.91 -0.18 10.23
C LEU A 336 9.05 0.64 11.52
N GLY A 337 10.24 0.54 12.11
CA GLY A 337 10.69 1.38 13.20
C GLY A 337 10.94 2.82 12.76
N PRO A 338 11.17 3.73 13.72
CA PRO A 338 11.38 5.14 13.41
C PRO A 338 12.50 5.33 12.38
N GLY A 339 12.26 6.17 11.36
CA GLY A 339 13.25 6.52 10.35
C GLY A 339 13.28 5.60 9.14
N PHE A 340 12.92 4.32 9.29
CA PHE A 340 12.96 3.33 8.19
C PHE A 340 11.92 3.58 7.10
N GLU A 341 10.91 4.42 7.36
CA GLU A 341 10.01 4.92 6.31
C GLU A 341 10.75 5.68 5.19
N ARG A 342 11.93 6.24 5.49
CA ARG A 342 12.79 6.89 4.49
C ARG A 342 13.40 5.87 3.55
N LEU A 343 13.92 4.76 4.09
CA LEU A 343 14.50 3.66 3.29
C LEU A 343 13.46 3.10 2.30
N GLU A 344 12.24 2.83 2.75
CA GLU A 344 11.17 2.40 1.84
C GLU A 344 10.88 3.44 0.74
N GLY A 345 10.79 4.73 1.12
CA GLY A 345 10.60 5.81 0.15
C GLY A 345 11.73 5.91 -0.89
N TYR A 346 12.97 5.67 -0.47
CA TYR A 346 14.13 5.64 -1.36
C TYR A 346 14.10 4.45 -2.31
N VAL A 347 13.66 3.27 -1.86
CA VAL A 347 13.42 2.11 -2.75
C VAL A 347 12.36 2.45 -3.80
N PHE A 348 11.26 3.09 -3.40
CA PHE A 348 10.21 3.49 -4.33
C PHE A 348 10.74 4.49 -5.35
N TYR A 349 11.46 5.52 -4.91
CA TYR A 349 12.09 6.51 -5.78
C TYR A 349 13.04 5.85 -6.78
N ALA A 350 14.00 5.08 -6.28
CA ALA A 350 15.03 4.45 -7.10
C ALA A 350 14.43 3.52 -8.15
N THR A 351 13.39 2.75 -7.79
CA THR A 351 12.74 1.83 -8.73
C THR A 351 11.90 2.57 -9.79
N LEU A 352 11.17 3.62 -9.40
CA LEU A 352 10.27 4.35 -10.30
C LEU A 352 11.01 5.25 -11.28
N TYR A 353 12.09 5.87 -10.82
CA TYR A 353 12.84 6.87 -11.59
C TYR A 353 14.19 6.36 -12.10
N GLY A 354 14.62 5.18 -11.66
CA GLY A 354 15.89 4.58 -12.08
C GLY A 354 17.09 5.46 -11.75
N GLU A 355 17.06 6.13 -10.60
CA GLU A 355 18.11 7.04 -10.16
C GLU A 355 18.48 6.76 -8.70
N SER A 356 19.78 6.85 -8.41
CA SER A 356 20.31 6.68 -7.06
C SER A 356 19.85 7.83 -6.16
N PRO A 357 19.20 7.52 -5.02
CA PRO A 357 18.86 8.53 -4.02
C PRO A 357 20.08 9.28 -3.45
N GLU A 358 21.30 8.75 -3.61
CA GLU A 358 22.56 9.40 -3.21
C GLU A 358 22.87 10.67 -4.01
N GLN A 359 22.29 10.79 -5.21
CA GLN A 359 22.47 11.96 -6.06
C GLN A 359 21.63 13.16 -5.59
N ILE A 360 20.59 12.95 -4.78
CA ILE A 360 19.71 14.02 -4.29
C ILE A 360 20.49 14.94 -3.33
N LYS A 361 20.84 16.14 -3.81
CA LYS A 361 21.61 17.14 -3.03
C LYS A 361 20.75 18.04 -2.14
N ASN A 362 19.48 18.25 -2.50
CA ASN A 362 18.61 19.10 -1.72
C ASN A 362 18.21 18.42 -0.39
N PRO A 363 18.10 19.17 0.72
CA PRO A 363 17.58 18.65 1.97
C PRO A 363 16.17 18.10 1.82
N ILE A 364 15.89 16.95 2.46
CA ILE A 364 14.58 16.33 2.44
C ILE A 364 13.87 16.55 3.79
N ALA A 365 12.80 17.33 3.78
CA ALA A 365 12.03 17.62 4.98
C ALA A 365 11.02 16.49 5.27
N PHE A 366 11.46 15.46 6.00
CA PHE A 366 10.59 14.35 6.41
C PHE A 366 9.61 14.71 7.54
N GLY A 367 9.90 15.79 8.30
CA GLY A 367 9.16 16.17 9.50
C GLY A 367 9.52 15.30 10.71
N GLY A 368 9.00 15.65 11.90
CA GLY A 368 9.31 14.94 13.13
C GLY A 368 10.59 15.42 13.82
N ASP A 369 11.26 14.51 14.52
CA ASP A 369 12.51 14.80 15.24
C ASP A 369 13.64 15.07 14.24
N ALA A 370 14.18 16.29 14.28
CA ALA A 370 15.27 16.70 13.39
C ALA A 370 16.60 16.00 13.70
N SER A 371 16.73 15.37 14.88
CA SER A 371 17.95 14.68 15.30
C SER A 371 18.05 13.23 14.81
N PHE A 372 16.95 12.65 14.30
CA PHE A 372 16.93 11.24 13.90
C PHE A 372 15.94 10.94 12.76
N PRO A 373 16.30 10.13 11.75
CA PRO A 373 17.65 9.68 11.37
C PRO A 373 18.69 10.79 11.23
N SER A 374 19.93 10.51 11.64
CA SER A 374 21.06 11.42 11.38
C SER A 374 21.36 11.48 9.88
N PRO A 375 22.10 12.50 9.39
CA PRO A 375 22.54 12.57 8.00
C PRO A 375 23.32 11.32 7.55
N GLU A 376 24.14 10.73 8.43
CA GLU A 376 24.93 9.53 8.14
C GLU A 376 24.03 8.30 7.99
N LEU A 377 23.02 8.15 8.86
CA LEU A 377 22.03 7.08 8.74
C LEU A 377 21.18 7.24 7.46
N ASP A 378 20.80 8.48 7.12
CA ASP A 378 20.07 8.79 5.88
C ASP A 378 20.90 8.42 4.64
N GLN A 379 22.20 8.75 4.62
CA GLN A 379 23.11 8.35 3.54
C GLN A 379 23.17 6.83 3.41
N MET A 380 23.22 6.10 4.52
CA MET A 380 23.21 4.64 4.50
C MET A 380 21.91 4.08 3.93
N PHE A 381 20.76 4.66 4.27
CA PHE A 381 19.48 4.27 3.66
C PHE A 381 19.45 4.48 2.14
N ARG A 382 20.05 5.56 1.63
CA ARG A 382 20.13 5.81 0.18
C ARG A 382 20.98 4.76 -0.53
N LYS A 383 22.14 4.42 0.04
CA LYS A 383 23.03 3.35 -0.46
C LYS A 383 22.32 2.00 -0.50
N ILE A 384 21.70 1.62 0.61
CA ILE A 384 20.98 0.34 0.72
C ILE A 384 19.83 0.29 -0.30
N ALA A 385 19.08 1.37 -0.46
CA ALA A 385 18.01 1.44 -1.45
C ALA A 385 18.54 1.25 -2.87
N TRP A 386 19.64 1.94 -3.23
CA TRP A 386 20.23 1.81 -4.56
C TRP A 386 20.71 0.39 -4.82
N GLN A 387 21.46 -0.18 -3.88
CA GLN A 387 21.95 -1.56 -3.96
C GLN A 387 20.81 -2.57 -4.13
N ALA A 388 19.77 -2.49 -3.29
CA ALA A 388 18.61 -3.39 -3.39
C ALA A 388 17.94 -3.31 -4.77
N VAL A 389 17.85 -2.10 -5.33
CA VAL A 389 17.19 -1.85 -6.61
C VAL A 389 18.02 -2.34 -7.79
N THR A 390 19.32 -2.08 -7.83
CA THR A 390 20.18 -2.49 -8.96
C THR A 390 20.46 -3.99 -8.97
N GLU A 391 20.53 -4.63 -7.80
CA GLU A 391 20.78 -6.06 -7.66
C GLU A 391 19.52 -6.92 -7.90
N HIS A 392 18.32 -6.40 -7.60
CA HIS A 392 17.10 -7.21 -7.74
C HIS A 392 16.78 -7.51 -9.23
N PRO A 393 16.54 -8.78 -9.61
CA PRO A 393 16.37 -9.16 -11.02
C PRO A 393 15.11 -8.58 -11.68
N TYR A 394 14.08 -8.26 -10.90
CA TYR A 394 12.80 -7.76 -11.42
C TYR A 394 12.51 -6.29 -11.09
N SER A 395 13.49 -5.52 -10.59
CA SER A 395 13.30 -4.07 -10.38
C SER A 395 13.16 -3.30 -11.69
N GLY A 396 13.82 -3.79 -12.76
CA GLY A 396 13.93 -3.07 -14.04
C GLY A 396 15.03 -2.02 -14.06
N VAL A 397 15.88 -1.95 -13.02
CA VAL A 397 16.97 -0.99 -12.89
C VAL A 397 18.32 -1.72 -12.90
N LYS A 398 19.28 -1.21 -13.67
CA LYS A 398 20.67 -1.70 -13.76
C LYS A 398 21.60 -0.50 -13.88
N ASP A 399 22.74 -0.56 -13.21
CA ASP A 399 23.75 0.50 -13.13
C ASP A 399 25.13 -0.17 -13.27
N GLU A 400 25.43 -0.59 -14.49
CA GLU A 400 26.65 -1.33 -14.83
C GLU A 400 27.87 -0.39 -14.88
N ASP A 401 27.66 0.89 -15.19
CA ASP A 401 28.73 1.91 -15.23
C ASP A 401 28.96 2.62 -13.89
N GLY A 402 28.04 2.47 -12.93
CA GLY A 402 28.16 2.99 -11.57
C GLY A 402 27.94 4.50 -11.46
N ASP A 403 27.29 5.12 -12.45
CA ASP A 403 27.02 6.55 -12.44
C ASP A 403 25.84 6.94 -11.53
N GLY A 404 25.07 5.95 -11.07
CA GLY A 404 23.89 6.13 -10.23
C GLY A 404 22.60 6.39 -11.01
N THR A 405 22.56 6.04 -12.29
CA THR A 405 21.41 6.15 -13.20
C THR A 405 21.19 4.80 -13.89
N SER A 406 19.94 4.47 -14.18
CA SER A 406 19.64 3.19 -14.83
C SER A 406 20.08 3.17 -16.29
N ASP A 407 20.89 2.19 -16.69
CA ASP A 407 21.26 1.94 -18.09
C ASP A 407 20.04 1.63 -18.97
N ALA A 408 19.00 1.06 -18.36
CA ALA A 408 17.75 0.77 -19.04
C ALA A 408 16.98 2.05 -19.44
N HIS A 409 17.23 3.20 -18.79
CA HIS A 409 16.64 4.48 -19.17
C HIS A 409 17.24 5.06 -20.45
N HIS A 410 18.47 4.68 -20.82
CA HIS A 410 19.13 5.17 -22.04
C HIS A 410 18.55 4.60 -23.35
N GLN A 411 17.80 3.50 -23.31
CA GLN A 411 17.25 2.88 -24.53
C GLN A 411 15.96 3.51 -25.06
N LEU A 412 15.31 4.40 -24.30
CA LEU A 412 14.08 5.08 -24.72
C LEU A 412 14.32 6.44 -25.41
N GLY A 413 15.52 7.02 -25.28
CA GLY A 413 15.88 8.32 -25.88
C GLY A 413 16.31 8.28 -27.35
N ASN A 414 16.64 7.10 -27.89
CA ASN A 414 17.25 6.97 -29.23
C ASN A 414 16.31 6.43 -30.33
N ARG A 415 14.98 6.41 -30.12
CA ARG A 415 14.02 5.98 -31.16
C ARG A 415 13.38 7.11 -31.98
N THR A 416 13.88 8.35 -31.88
CA THR A 416 13.32 9.51 -32.59
C THR A 416 14.27 10.21 -33.56
N GLU A 417 15.41 9.61 -33.90
CA GLU A 417 16.23 10.12 -35.01
C GLU A 417 16.64 8.96 -35.93
N GLY A 418 16.13 8.99 -37.17
CA GLY A 418 16.71 8.25 -38.28
C GLY A 418 15.92 7.06 -38.81
N GLN A 419 14.77 7.32 -39.44
CA GLN A 419 14.41 6.56 -40.66
C GLN A 419 13.40 7.35 -41.52
N THR A 420 13.84 8.51 -42.00
CA THR A 420 13.48 8.93 -43.35
C THR A 420 14.57 8.41 -44.26
N ASP A 421 14.31 7.31 -44.97
CA ASP A 421 14.95 7.08 -46.26
C ASP A 421 14.03 6.34 -47.21
N ALA A 422 13.97 6.93 -48.39
CA ALA A 422 13.10 6.61 -49.50
C ALA A 422 13.47 5.30 -50.20
N LYS A 423 12.46 4.54 -50.63
CA LYS A 423 12.20 4.21 -52.05
C LYS A 423 10.82 3.62 -52.25
#